data_AF-A0A957E5D4-F1
#
_entry.id   AF-A0A957E5D4-F1
#
_cell.length_a   1.000
_cell.length_b   1.000
_cell.length_c   1.000
_cell.angle_alpha   90.00
_cell.angle_beta   90.00
_cell.angle_gamma   90.00
#
_symmetry.space_group_name_H-M   'P 1'
#
loop_
_entity.id
_entity.type
_entity.pdbx_description
1 polymer ?
#
loop_
_entity_poly.entity_id
_entity_poly.type
_entity_poly.pdbx_seq_one_letter_code
_entity_poly.pdbx_strand_id
1 'polypeptide(L)'
;LEIHPLGIGGKDDPVRLVFDSQTGPAINASIIDLGTRYRLIVNTVDVVPTDEPLPKLPVARALWTPHPNFKEGVAAWILAGGAHHTGFSLSLTAEHLEDFATMAGVEYLLIDENATLAEVKKELKWNDVYYHLANGFS
;
A
#
# COMPACT_ATOMS: atom_id res chain seq x y z
N LEU A 1 -23.43 2.33 -13.69
CA LEU A 1 -22.52 2.53 -14.84
C LEU A 1 -22.66 3.99 -15.25
N GLU A 2 -21.55 4.68 -15.43
CA GLU A 2 -21.50 6.10 -15.79
C GLU A 2 -20.50 6.34 -16.92
N ILE A 3 -20.71 7.41 -17.69
CA ILE A 3 -19.85 7.85 -18.80
C ILE A 3 -19.49 9.30 -18.54
N HIS A 4 -18.19 9.60 -18.51
CA HIS A 4 -17.71 10.98 -18.35
C HIS A 4 -16.43 11.20 -19.16
N PRO A 5 -16.11 12.45 -19.52
CA PRO A 5 -14.88 12.77 -20.23
C PRO A 5 -13.61 12.36 -19.47
N LEU A 6 -12.63 11.80 -20.21
CA LEU A 6 -11.28 11.52 -19.72
C LEU A 6 -10.24 12.04 -20.73
N GLY A 7 -9.65 13.20 -20.43
CA GLY A 7 -8.66 13.81 -21.33
C GLY A 7 -7.33 13.07 -21.42
N ILE A 8 -6.98 12.26 -20.40
CA ILE A 8 -5.75 11.47 -20.39
C ILE A 8 -5.83 10.40 -21.49
N GLY A 9 -4.93 10.48 -22.48
CA GLY A 9 -4.87 9.56 -23.62
C GLY A 9 -5.67 10.01 -24.86
N GLY A 10 -6.49 11.06 -24.77
CA GLY A 10 -7.18 11.68 -25.92
C GLY A 10 -8.12 10.75 -26.69
N LYS A 11 -8.85 9.89 -25.98
CA LYS A 11 -9.85 8.96 -26.55
C LYS A 11 -11.28 9.40 -26.21
N ASP A 12 -12.24 8.70 -26.77
CA ASP A 12 -13.66 8.88 -26.46
C ASP A 12 -13.97 8.60 -24.98
N ASP A 13 -15.07 9.17 -24.50
CA ASP A 13 -15.49 9.10 -23.10
C ASP A 13 -15.69 7.64 -22.64
N PRO A 14 -14.90 7.13 -21.69
CA PRO A 14 -14.98 5.75 -21.26
C PRO A 14 -16.13 5.50 -20.29
N VAL A 15 -16.75 4.32 -20.42
CA VAL A 15 -17.72 3.80 -19.45
C VAL A 15 -16.96 3.28 -18.21
N ARG A 16 -17.45 3.59 -16.99
CA ARG A 16 -16.96 2.94 -15.76
C ARG A 16 -18.02 2.73 -14.68
N LEU A 17 -17.67 1.93 -13.68
CA LEU A 17 -18.41 1.80 -12.45
C LEU A 17 -18.01 2.92 -11.48
N VAL A 18 -19.01 3.48 -10.80
CA VAL A 18 -18.85 4.51 -9.77
C VAL A 18 -19.57 4.01 -8.53
N PHE A 19 -18.82 3.87 -7.44
CA PHE A 19 -19.30 3.36 -6.16
C PHE A 19 -18.31 3.74 -5.05
N ASP A 20 -18.78 3.68 -3.81
CA ASP A 20 -17.94 3.77 -2.62
C ASP A 20 -17.57 2.36 -2.16
N SER A 21 -16.32 2.19 -1.72
CA SER A 21 -15.87 0.94 -1.10
C SER A 21 -16.66 0.63 0.18
N GLN A 22 -16.70 -0.64 0.55
CA GLN A 22 -17.09 -1.04 1.90
C GLN A 22 -16.09 -0.48 2.93
N THR A 23 -16.58 -0.22 4.14
CA THR A 23 -15.79 0.24 5.29
C THR A 23 -15.27 -0.93 6.12
N GLY A 24 -14.21 -0.71 6.88
CA GLY A 24 -13.63 -1.69 7.80
C GLY A 24 -12.12 -1.82 7.67
N PRO A 25 -11.50 -2.73 8.45
CA PRO A 25 -10.07 -2.98 8.40
C PRO A 25 -9.65 -3.50 7.03
N ALA A 26 -8.51 -3.01 6.55
CA ALA A 26 -7.96 -3.38 5.26
C ALA A 26 -6.42 -3.31 5.28
N ILE A 27 -5.83 -3.69 4.16
CA ILE A 27 -4.42 -3.51 3.89
C ILE A 27 -4.20 -2.78 2.57
N ASN A 28 -3.12 -2.01 2.52
CA ASN A 28 -2.48 -1.58 1.28
C ASN A 28 -1.10 -2.23 1.19
N ALA A 29 -0.85 -2.90 0.07
CA ALA A 29 0.41 -3.60 -0.18
C ALA A 29 1.09 -3.09 -1.46
N SER A 30 2.41 -2.99 -1.43
CA SER A 30 3.23 -2.64 -2.60
C SER A 30 4.47 -3.50 -2.63
N ILE A 31 4.74 -4.13 -3.78
CA ILE A 31 6.02 -4.78 -4.06
C ILE A 31 6.85 -3.82 -4.89
N ILE A 32 8.05 -3.51 -4.41
CA ILE A 32 9.00 -2.64 -5.09
C ILE A 32 10.29 -3.40 -5.42
N ASP A 33 10.88 -3.04 -6.55
CA ASP A 33 12.21 -3.49 -6.94
C ASP A 33 13.26 -2.48 -6.43
N LEU A 34 14.19 -2.94 -5.60
CA LEU A 34 15.31 -2.15 -5.09
C LEU A 34 16.59 -2.34 -5.92
N GLY A 35 16.50 -3.01 -7.07
CA GLY A 35 17.57 -3.33 -8.00
C GLY A 35 18.22 -4.69 -7.73
N THR A 36 18.57 -4.98 -6.48
CA THR A 36 19.22 -6.25 -6.10
C THR A 36 18.27 -7.26 -5.44
N ARG A 37 17.06 -6.82 -5.09
CA ARG A 37 16.06 -7.58 -4.34
C ARG A 37 14.71 -6.87 -4.38
N TYR A 38 13.66 -7.60 -4.04
CA TYR A 38 12.32 -7.04 -3.86
C TYR A 38 12.01 -6.78 -2.39
N ARG A 39 11.17 -5.78 -2.13
CA ARG A 39 10.55 -5.51 -0.82
C ARG A 39 9.04 -5.44 -0.98
N LEU A 40 8.32 -6.24 -0.19
CA LEU A 40 6.89 -6.14 0.03
C LEU A 40 6.65 -5.25 1.25
N ILE A 41 6.02 -4.10 1.02
CA ILE A 41 5.61 -3.16 2.07
C ILE A 41 4.11 -3.30 2.25
N VAL A 42 3.68 -3.51 3.49
CA VAL A 42 2.27 -3.63 3.85
C VAL A 42 1.94 -2.59 4.90
N ASN A 43 0.88 -1.82 4.67
CA ASN A 43 0.34 -0.90 5.65
C ASN A 43 -1.09 -1.33 6.00
N THR A 44 -1.35 -1.56 7.29
CA THR A 44 -2.73 -1.75 7.77
C THR A 44 -3.43 -0.40 7.78
N VAL A 45 -4.69 -0.40 7.34
CA VAL A 45 -5.49 0.81 7.19
C VAL A 45 -6.93 0.53 7.60
N ASP A 46 -7.65 1.57 8.03
CA ASP A 46 -9.08 1.49 8.27
C ASP A 46 -9.85 2.27 7.19
N VAL A 47 -10.68 1.57 6.44
CA VAL A 47 -11.54 2.18 5.42
C VAL A 47 -12.73 2.83 6.11
N VAL A 48 -12.88 4.12 5.89
CA VAL A 48 -13.86 4.99 6.55
C VAL A 48 -14.84 5.55 5.52
N PRO A 49 -16.07 5.91 5.93
CA PRO A 49 -16.99 6.61 5.03
C PRO A 49 -16.45 8.00 4.67
N THR A 50 -16.89 8.54 3.53
CA THR A 50 -16.66 9.95 3.18
C THR A 50 -17.50 10.85 4.08
N ASP A 51 -16.95 12.00 4.49
CA ASP A 51 -17.66 12.96 5.33
C ASP A 51 -18.92 13.53 4.66
N GLU A 52 -18.89 13.69 3.33
CA GLU A 52 -19.98 14.24 2.53
C GLU A 52 -20.10 13.50 1.19
N PRO A 53 -21.26 13.53 0.53
CA PRO A 53 -21.42 12.99 -0.82
C PRO A 53 -20.45 13.64 -1.81
N LEU A 54 -19.90 12.83 -2.73
CA LEU A 54 -18.96 13.28 -3.77
C LEU A 54 -19.60 13.27 -5.18
N PRO A 55 -20.64 14.08 -5.45
CA PRO A 55 -21.45 13.98 -6.68
C PRO A 55 -20.69 14.35 -7.96
N LYS A 56 -19.54 15.02 -7.82
CA LYS A 56 -18.70 15.45 -8.95
C LYS A 56 -17.44 14.59 -9.13
N LEU A 57 -17.19 13.61 -8.26
CA LEU A 57 -16.04 12.74 -8.39
C LEU A 57 -16.46 11.54 -9.25
N PRO A 58 -16.01 11.45 -10.52
CA PRO A 58 -16.65 10.57 -11.49
C PRO A 58 -16.08 9.13 -11.46
N VAL A 59 -15.35 8.76 -10.41
CA VAL A 59 -14.69 7.45 -10.28
C VAL A 59 -15.10 6.76 -8.99
N ALA A 60 -15.03 5.43 -8.96
CA ALA A 60 -15.12 4.66 -7.72
C ALA A 60 -13.95 4.98 -6.78
N ARG A 61 -14.17 4.83 -5.47
CA ARG A 61 -13.26 5.34 -4.45
C ARG A 61 -13.33 4.53 -3.15
N ALA A 62 -12.21 4.53 -2.45
CA ALA A 62 -12.11 4.14 -1.05
C ALA A 62 -11.44 5.31 -0.31
N LEU A 63 -11.94 5.64 0.89
CA LEU A 63 -11.29 6.57 1.79
C LEU A 63 -10.82 5.76 3.00
N TRP A 64 -9.57 5.96 3.44
CA TRP A 64 -9.04 5.22 4.57
C TRP A 64 -8.09 6.07 5.42
N THR A 65 -7.95 5.69 6.68
CA THR A 65 -6.93 6.20 7.59
C THR A 65 -5.82 5.16 7.69
N PRO A 66 -4.57 5.49 7.31
CA PRO A 66 -3.47 4.54 7.46
C PRO A 66 -2.97 4.49 8.90
N HIS A 67 -2.54 3.31 9.33
CA HIS A 67 -1.88 3.14 10.62
C HIS A 67 -0.39 3.54 10.55
N PRO A 68 0.21 3.96 11.68
CA PRO A 68 -0.44 4.22 12.98
C PRO A 68 -1.25 5.52 13.00
N ASN A 69 -0.99 6.42 12.05
CA ASN A 69 -1.76 7.61 11.72
C ASN A 69 -1.28 8.14 10.37
N PHE A 70 -2.01 9.10 9.79
CA PHE A 70 -1.66 9.66 8.48
C PHE A 70 -0.21 10.14 8.36
N LYS A 71 0.29 10.90 9.33
CA LYS A 71 1.62 11.50 9.25
C LYS A 71 2.72 10.45 9.34
N GLU A 72 2.66 9.59 10.34
CA GLU A 72 3.70 8.60 10.61
C GLU A 72 3.63 7.44 9.59
N GLY A 73 2.43 6.96 9.25
CA GLY A 73 2.24 5.88 8.28
C GLY A 73 2.72 6.26 6.88
N VAL A 74 2.35 7.45 6.40
CA VAL A 74 2.83 7.95 5.09
C VAL A 74 4.34 8.20 5.12
N ALA A 75 4.88 8.75 6.21
CA ALA A 75 6.32 8.94 6.33
C ALA A 75 7.09 7.61 6.33
N ALA A 76 6.57 6.57 7.02
CA ALA A 76 7.14 5.23 7.01
C ALA A 76 7.11 4.62 5.60
N TRP A 77 5.98 4.76 4.89
CA TRP A 77 5.83 4.30 3.51
C TRP A 77 6.85 4.93 2.57
N ILE A 78 7.03 6.25 2.67
CA ILE A 78 8.02 6.99 1.86
C ILE A 78 9.44 6.54 2.21
N LEU A 79 9.78 6.39 3.50
CA LEU A 79 11.09 5.92 3.93
C LEU A 79 11.40 4.51 3.42
N ALA A 80 10.40 3.64 3.36
CA ALA A 80 10.52 2.29 2.84
C ALA A 80 10.64 2.24 1.30
N GLY A 81 10.31 3.33 0.62
CA GLY A 81 10.30 3.45 -0.85
C GLY A 81 9.01 2.95 -1.51
N GLY A 82 7.90 2.88 -0.76
CA GLY A 82 6.65 2.33 -1.25
C GLY A 82 6.07 3.07 -2.46
N ALA A 83 5.48 2.32 -3.40
CA ALA A 83 4.90 2.87 -4.61
C ALA A 83 3.58 3.62 -4.34
N HIS A 84 3.15 4.41 -5.33
CA HIS A 84 1.83 5.04 -5.33
C HIS A 84 0.72 4.08 -5.80
N HIS A 85 1.07 3.01 -6.51
CA HIS A 85 0.17 1.92 -6.84
C HIS A 85 0.22 0.86 -5.75
N THR A 86 -0.94 0.43 -5.28
CA THR A 86 -1.06 -0.60 -4.24
C THR A 86 -2.03 -1.70 -4.66
N GLY A 87 -1.81 -2.90 -4.12
CA GLY A 87 -2.86 -3.89 -3.95
C GLY A 87 -3.63 -3.58 -2.68
N PHE A 88 -4.89 -3.20 -2.82
CA PHE A 88 -5.80 -2.93 -1.71
C PHE A 88 -6.67 -4.17 -1.43
N SER A 89 -6.85 -4.54 -0.16
CA SER A 89 -7.71 -5.67 0.22
C SER A 89 -8.41 -5.46 1.55
N LEU A 90 -9.72 -5.71 1.56
CA LEU A 90 -10.55 -5.82 2.77
C LEU A 90 -10.57 -7.26 3.34
N SER A 91 -10.01 -8.23 2.63
CA SER A 91 -10.14 -9.66 2.97
C SER A 91 -8.81 -10.29 3.38
N LEU A 92 -7.70 -9.76 2.90
CA LEU A 92 -6.38 -10.24 3.27
C LEU A 92 -5.86 -9.49 4.49
N THR A 93 -5.14 -10.20 5.34
CA THR A 93 -4.48 -9.66 6.52
C THR A 93 -2.99 -9.44 6.24
N ALA A 94 -2.31 -8.74 7.15
CA ALA A 94 -0.86 -8.62 7.15
C ALA A 94 -0.18 -9.99 7.20
N GLU A 95 -0.68 -10.91 8.05
CA GLU A 95 -0.17 -12.29 8.20
C GLU A 95 -0.18 -13.06 6.86
N HIS A 96 -1.26 -12.99 6.08
CA HIS A 96 -1.30 -13.64 4.76
C HIS A 96 -0.18 -13.15 3.81
N LEU A 97 0.18 -11.87 3.91
CA LEU A 97 1.23 -11.29 3.07
C LEU A 97 2.64 -11.53 3.61
N GLU A 98 2.79 -11.61 4.93
CA GLU A 98 4.03 -12.04 5.58
C GLU A 98 4.36 -13.49 5.20
N ASP A 99 3.38 -14.38 5.26
CA ASP A 99 3.49 -15.77 4.82
C ASP A 99 3.91 -15.85 3.35
N PHE A 100 3.26 -15.07 2.47
CA PHE A 100 3.62 -14.99 1.06
C PHE A 100 5.06 -14.51 0.87
N ALA A 101 5.47 -13.44 1.53
CA ALA A 101 6.83 -12.89 1.43
C ALA A 101 7.87 -13.91 1.88
N THR A 102 7.58 -14.63 2.97
CA THR A 102 8.43 -15.71 3.50
C THR A 102 8.58 -16.84 2.49
N MET A 103 7.47 -17.31 1.90
CA MET A 103 7.49 -18.36 0.86
C MET A 103 8.23 -17.93 -0.40
N ALA A 104 8.11 -16.66 -0.77
CA ALA A 104 8.72 -16.10 -1.98
C ALA A 104 10.18 -15.64 -1.79
N GLY A 105 10.69 -15.61 -0.55
CA GLY A 105 12.02 -15.07 -0.24
C GLY A 105 12.13 -13.56 -0.49
N VAL A 106 11.05 -12.81 -0.29
CA VAL A 106 10.97 -11.37 -0.47
C VAL A 106 11.04 -10.68 0.90
N GLU A 107 11.73 -9.54 0.99
CA GLU A 107 11.70 -8.77 2.25
C GLU A 107 10.27 -8.33 2.55
N TYR A 108 9.81 -8.60 3.76
CA TYR A 108 8.56 -8.10 4.28
C TYR A 108 8.82 -6.91 5.22
N LEU A 109 8.03 -5.85 5.08
CA LEU A 109 8.00 -4.72 6.01
C LEU A 109 6.55 -4.36 6.33
N LEU A 110 6.19 -4.45 7.61
CA LEU A 110 4.87 -4.09 8.11
C LEU A 110 4.88 -2.67 8.70
N ILE A 111 3.87 -1.88 8.34
CA ILE A 111 3.54 -0.60 8.95
C ILE A 111 2.14 -0.73 9.54
N ASP A 112 2.07 -1.00 10.84
CA ASP A 112 0.82 -1.20 11.57
C ASP A 112 0.57 -0.09 12.62
N GLU A 113 -0.39 -0.30 13.51
CA GLU A 113 -0.72 0.62 14.59
C GLU A 113 0.41 0.85 15.62
N ASN A 114 1.39 -0.05 15.68
CA ASN A 114 2.52 0.02 16.60
C ASN A 114 3.77 0.61 15.94
N ALA A 115 3.78 0.72 14.60
CA ALA A 115 4.95 1.17 13.86
C ALA A 115 5.39 2.58 14.28
N THR A 116 6.66 2.73 14.62
CA THR A 116 7.28 4.04 14.79
C THR A 116 8.31 4.31 13.69
N LEU A 117 8.47 5.57 13.28
CA LEU A 117 9.51 5.92 12.30
C LEU A 117 10.92 5.54 12.76
N ALA A 118 11.17 5.50 14.07
CA ALA A 118 12.46 5.10 14.61
C ALA A 118 12.72 3.61 14.42
N GLU A 119 11.71 2.76 14.62
CA GLU A 119 11.80 1.31 14.41
C GLU A 119 11.85 0.96 12.95
N VAL A 120 10.97 1.54 12.11
CA VAL A 120 11.00 1.34 10.65
C VAL A 120 12.39 1.68 10.09
N LYS A 121 13.00 2.80 10.50
CA LYS A 121 14.36 3.15 10.05
C LYS A 121 15.44 2.18 10.50
N LYS A 122 15.30 1.57 11.68
CA LYS A 122 16.25 0.57 12.18
C LYS A 122 16.08 -0.73 11.42
N GLU A 123 14.84 -1.19 11.26
CA GLU A 123 14.50 -2.41 10.54
C GLU A 123 14.96 -2.37 9.08
N LEU A 124 14.67 -1.28 8.37
CA LEU A 124 15.15 -1.08 7.00
C LEU A 124 16.68 -1.28 6.88
N LYS A 125 17.45 -0.72 7.83
CA LYS A 125 18.92 -0.87 7.85
C LYS A 125 19.37 -2.29 8.18
N TRP A 126 18.69 -2.96 9.11
CA TRP A 126 19.01 -4.34 9.48
C TRP A 126 18.70 -5.30 8.34
N ASN A 127 17.54 -5.12 7.70
CA ASN A 127 17.11 -5.90 6.55
C ASN A 127 18.04 -5.67 5.36
N ASP A 128 18.44 -4.43 5.07
CA ASP A 128 19.40 -4.15 4.00
C ASP A 128 20.69 -4.97 4.16
N VAL A 129 21.23 -5.07 5.38
CA VAL A 129 22.41 -5.91 5.66
C VAL A 129 22.09 -7.38 5.48
N TYR A 130 20.98 -7.87 6.06
CA TYR A 130 20.59 -9.28 5.98
C TYR A 130 20.41 -9.74 4.54
N TYR A 131 19.61 -9.03 3.75
CA TYR A 131 19.31 -9.42 2.37
C TYR A 131 20.48 -9.20 1.41
N HIS A 132 21.39 -8.27 1.72
CA HIS A 132 22.65 -8.16 0.96
C HIS A 132 23.56 -9.37 1.21
N LEU A 133 23.63 -9.87 2.44
CA LEU A 133 24.46 -11.04 2.79
C LEU A 133 23.81 -12.36 2.35
N ALA A 134 22.49 -12.50 2.48
CA ALA A 134 21.75 -13.72 2.15
C ALA A 134 21.85 -14.08 0.66
N ASN A 135 21.99 -13.09 -0.21
CA ASN A 135 22.17 -13.29 -1.65
C ASN A 135 23.62 -13.64 -2.07
N GLY A 136 24.55 -13.69 -1.11
CA GLY A 136 25.97 -13.97 -1.33
C GLY A 136 26.74 -12.77 -1.89
N PHE A 137 28.07 -12.76 -1.70
CA PHE A 137 28.94 -11.80 -2.37
C PHE A 137 29.06 -12.20 -3.85
N SER A 138 28.32 -11.52 -4.74
CA SER A 138 28.57 -11.58 -6.18
C SER A 138 29.69 -10.62 -6.58
#